data_AF-A0A2H0UM93-F1
#
_entry.id   AF-A0A2H0UM93-F1
#
_cell.length_a   1.000
_cell.length_b   1.000
_cell.length_c   1.000
_cell.angle_alpha   90.00
_cell.angle_beta   90.00
_cell.angle_gamma   90.00
#
_symmetry.space_group_name_H-M   'P 1'
#
loop_
_entity.id
_entity.type
_entity.pdbx_description
1 polymer ?
#
loop_
_entity_poly.entity_id
_entity_poly.type
_entity_poly.pdbx_seq_one_letter_code
_entity_poly.pdbx_strand_id
1 'polypeptide(L)'
;KLKHVPDIDGVILISASGGKHAPIIAKYAKDLGKSVIFITNNPNAEAAKFIEDDKIFVSPKNREPYTYNTSTYMGIILGRTHENPREIQNFIEKYIDTISFPDFSQYDKYFLIIPPKFSGIIRMLQVKFIELFGRRIARDVETSEYMKHAVTVVPSDELFISFGEENTIWGEPGQRFHIPLPENAGYAAMMAIGYYVIAQIQKQHQPYFKENIAAYTKQASKIFGNTINPIIE
;
A
#
# COMPACT_ATOMS: atom_id res chain seq x y z
N LYS A 1 10.65 18.07 17.90
CA LYS A 1 10.14 18.98 16.84
C LYS A 1 9.03 19.87 17.37
N LEU A 2 7.87 19.35 17.81
CA LEU A 2 6.74 20.16 18.30
C LEU A 2 7.08 21.22 19.36
N LYS A 3 7.98 20.92 20.30
CA LYS A 3 8.46 21.88 21.32
C LYS A 3 9.43 22.95 20.80
N HIS A 4 10.17 22.64 19.74
CA HIS A 4 11.36 23.38 19.32
C HIS A 4 11.20 24.13 18.00
N VAL A 5 10.12 23.86 17.25
CA VAL A 5 9.81 24.55 15.99
C VAL A 5 8.50 25.31 16.23
N PRO A 6 8.57 26.62 16.55
CA PRO A 6 7.41 27.39 16.99
C PRO A 6 6.32 27.49 15.92
N ASP A 7 6.71 27.48 14.65
CA ASP A 7 5.81 27.61 13.50
C ASP A 7 4.94 26.37 13.24
N ILE A 8 5.16 25.27 13.96
CA ILE A 8 4.23 24.13 13.90
C ILE A 8 2.98 24.48 14.69
N ASP A 9 1.86 24.67 14.00
CA ASP A 9 0.55 25.05 14.55
C ASP A 9 -0.33 23.85 14.93
N GLY A 10 -0.08 22.68 14.33
CA GLY A 10 -0.86 21.47 14.60
C GLY A 10 -0.21 20.16 14.14
N VAL A 11 -0.97 19.09 14.26
CA VAL A 11 -0.59 17.71 13.89
C VAL A 11 -1.70 17.07 13.10
N ILE A 12 -1.39 16.53 11.92
CA ILE A 12 -2.26 15.57 11.23
C ILE A 12 -1.80 14.18 11.62
N LEU A 13 -2.63 13.49 12.39
CA LEU A 13 -2.38 12.12 12.86
C LEU A 13 -3.16 11.14 11.98
N ILE A 14 -2.47 10.23 11.31
CA ILE A 14 -3.09 9.18 10.50
C ILE A 14 -2.75 7.83 11.15
N SER A 15 -3.77 7.12 11.64
CA SER A 15 -3.58 5.80 12.25
C SER A 15 -4.85 4.96 12.13
N ALA A 16 -4.76 3.85 11.39
CA ALA A 16 -5.90 2.97 11.12
C ALA A 16 -6.61 2.45 12.38
N SER A 17 -5.84 2.06 13.40
CA SER A 17 -6.39 1.55 14.67
C SER A 17 -6.60 2.66 15.71
N GLY A 18 -5.87 3.77 15.59
CA GLY A 18 -5.81 4.81 16.62
C GLY A 18 -5.22 4.36 17.96
N GLY A 19 -4.59 3.18 18.03
CA GLY A 19 -3.92 2.67 19.23
C GLY A 19 -2.40 2.84 19.20
N LYS A 20 -1.72 2.14 20.13
CA LYS A 20 -0.26 2.09 20.26
C LYS A 20 0.34 3.48 20.52
N HIS A 21 1.04 4.05 19.54
CA HIS A 21 1.68 5.36 19.67
C HIS A 21 0.72 6.53 19.40
N ALA A 22 -0.41 6.30 18.72
CA ALA A 22 -1.33 7.37 18.34
C ALA A 22 -1.89 8.15 19.55
N PRO A 23 -2.34 7.51 20.66
CA PRO A 23 -2.80 8.23 21.85
C PRO A 23 -1.69 9.05 22.52
N ILE A 24 -0.46 8.53 22.54
CA ILE A 24 0.70 9.22 23.12
C ILE A 24 0.99 10.50 22.33
N ILE A 25 0.98 10.42 21.00
CA ILE A 25 1.21 11.57 20.11
C ILE A 25 0.09 12.60 20.26
N ALA A 26 -1.18 12.16 20.24
CA ALA A 26 -2.33 13.04 20.37
C ALA A 26 -2.32 13.79 21.72
N LYS A 27 -2.07 13.06 22.82
CA LYS A 27 -1.94 13.66 24.15
C LYS A 27 -0.79 14.68 24.20
N TYR A 28 0.38 14.32 23.68
CA TYR A 28 1.54 15.21 23.72
C TYR A 28 1.33 16.49 22.90
N ALA A 29 0.67 16.40 21.75
CA ALA A 29 0.30 17.58 20.96
C ALA A 29 -0.70 18.48 21.71
N LYS A 30 -1.72 17.89 22.34
CA LYS A 30 -2.68 18.60 23.19
C LYS A 30 -2.02 19.29 24.39
N ASP A 31 -1.11 18.60 25.07
CA ASP A 31 -0.36 19.15 26.23
C ASP A 31 0.49 20.39 25.84
N LEU A 32 0.86 20.51 24.55
CA LEU A 32 1.56 21.66 23.99
C LEU A 32 0.62 22.73 23.38
N GLY A 33 -0.69 22.58 23.55
CA GLY A 33 -1.69 23.49 22.98
C GLY A 33 -1.77 23.44 21.45
N LYS A 34 -1.34 22.34 20.82
CA LYS A 34 -1.37 22.16 19.36
C LYS A 34 -2.66 21.48 18.93
N SER A 35 -3.27 21.98 17.84
CA SER A 35 -4.46 21.35 17.25
C SER A 35 -4.10 20.00 16.64
N VAL A 36 -4.98 19.00 16.77
CA VAL A 36 -4.78 17.68 16.17
C VAL A 36 -5.97 17.37 15.26
N ILE A 37 -5.69 17.05 14.00
CA ILE A 37 -6.65 16.44 13.07
C ILE A 37 -6.33 14.94 13.02
N PHE A 38 -7.34 14.11 13.20
CA PHE A 38 -7.15 12.67 13.29
C PHE A 38 -7.92 11.92 12.20
N ILE A 39 -7.20 11.11 11.43
CA ILE A 39 -7.77 10.25 10.39
C ILE A 39 -7.55 8.79 10.82
N THR A 40 -8.65 8.04 10.95
CA THR A 40 -8.66 6.68 11.48
C THR A 40 -9.64 5.77 10.74
N ASN A 41 -9.54 4.46 10.95
CA ASN A 41 -10.57 3.50 10.54
C ASN A 41 -11.30 2.88 11.74
N ASN A 42 -10.97 3.32 12.96
CA ASN A 42 -11.56 2.85 14.19
C ASN A 42 -12.35 3.99 14.86
N PRO A 43 -13.70 3.92 14.88
CA PRO A 43 -14.52 4.94 15.55
C PRO A 43 -14.29 4.98 17.06
N ASN A 44 -13.84 3.87 17.66
CA ASN A 44 -13.54 3.75 19.08
C ASN A 44 -12.02 3.83 19.34
N ALA A 45 -11.30 4.60 18.53
CA ALA A 45 -9.85 4.77 18.64
C ALA A 45 -9.46 5.37 19.99
N GLU A 46 -8.46 4.80 20.66
CA GLU A 46 -7.98 5.31 21.94
C GLU A 46 -7.45 6.75 21.84
N ALA A 47 -6.83 7.11 20.71
CA ALA A 47 -6.35 8.47 20.45
C ALA A 47 -7.46 9.52 20.44
N ALA A 48 -8.70 9.15 20.14
CA ALA A 48 -9.85 10.05 20.11
C ALA A 48 -10.09 10.76 21.46
N LYS A 49 -9.72 10.14 22.59
CA LYS A 49 -9.85 10.73 23.94
C LYS A 49 -9.13 12.07 24.11
N PHE A 50 -8.18 12.38 23.24
CA PHE A 50 -7.35 13.59 23.31
C PHE A 50 -7.66 14.60 22.20
N ILE A 51 -8.71 14.40 21.42
CA ILE A 51 -8.97 15.15 20.19
C ILE A 51 -10.44 15.60 20.19
N GLU A 52 -10.71 16.78 19.66
CA GLU A 52 -12.09 17.30 19.52
C GLU A 52 -12.84 16.49 18.46
N ASP A 53 -14.13 16.19 18.71
CA ASP A 53 -14.92 15.27 17.88
C ASP A 53 -15.04 15.75 16.42
N ASP A 54 -15.12 17.06 16.19
CA ASP A 54 -15.19 17.67 14.85
C ASP A 54 -13.86 17.62 14.07
N LYS A 55 -12.77 17.16 14.71
CA LYS A 55 -11.45 16.95 14.11
C LYS A 55 -11.11 15.48 13.91
N ILE A 56 -12.09 14.58 14.10
CA ILE A 56 -11.93 13.13 13.92
C ILE A 56 -12.65 12.68 12.65
N PHE A 57 -11.88 12.17 11.70
CA PHE A 57 -12.36 11.65 10.43
C PHE A 57 -12.20 10.13 10.42
N VAL A 58 -13.33 9.42 10.44
CA VAL A 58 -13.37 7.96 10.41
C VAL A 58 -13.65 7.49 8.98
N SER A 59 -12.65 6.89 8.34
CA SER A 59 -12.81 6.23 7.05
C SER A 59 -13.26 4.79 7.26
N PRO A 60 -14.34 4.33 6.60
CA PRO A 60 -14.75 2.94 6.67
C PRO A 60 -13.65 2.02 6.13
N LYS A 61 -13.60 0.80 6.64
CA LYS A 61 -12.75 -0.27 6.11
C LYS A 61 -13.48 -1.61 6.15
N ASN A 62 -13.08 -2.51 5.26
CA ASN A 62 -13.55 -3.88 5.26
C ASN A 62 -12.82 -4.70 6.33
N ARG A 63 -13.40 -5.86 6.65
CA ARG A 63 -12.67 -6.91 7.36
C ARG A 63 -11.62 -7.47 6.41
N GLU A 64 -10.35 -7.42 6.81
CA GLU A 64 -9.20 -7.77 5.99
C GLU A 64 -8.25 -8.67 6.77
N PRO A 65 -7.58 -9.64 6.12
CA PRO A 65 -6.46 -10.34 6.72
C PRO A 65 -5.41 -9.37 7.27
N TYR A 66 -4.78 -9.80 8.35
CA TYR A 66 -3.69 -9.02 8.94
C TYR A 66 -2.60 -8.83 7.88
N THR A 67 -2.09 -7.59 7.74
CA THR A 67 -1.18 -7.13 6.67
C THR A 67 -1.76 -6.96 5.26
N TYR A 68 -3.04 -7.22 4.97
CA TYR A 68 -3.58 -6.94 3.63
C TYR A 68 -3.83 -5.45 3.39
N ASN A 69 -4.39 -4.74 4.38
CA ASN A 69 -4.56 -3.28 4.42
C ASN A 69 -4.85 -2.64 3.04
N THR A 70 -6.00 -2.95 2.45
CA THR A 70 -6.44 -2.36 1.18
C THR A 70 -7.39 -1.20 1.47
N SER A 71 -8.60 -1.50 1.92
CA SER A 71 -9.63 -0.55 2.35
C SER A 71 -9.16 0.35 3.50
N THR A 72 -8.21 -0.14 4.32
CA THR A 72 -7.54 0.66 5.36
C THR A 72 -6.93 1.96 4.80
N TYR A 73 -6.30 1.91 3.62
CA TYR A 73 -5.75 3.11 2.97
C TYR A 73 -6.71 3.69 1.92
N MET A 74 -7.42 2.82 1.20
CA MET A 74 -8.19 3.20 0.02
C MET A 74 -9.23 4.28 0.33
N GLY A 75 -9.98 4.17 1.45
CA GLY A 75 -11.01 5.16 1.78
C GLY A 75 -10.43 6.56 2.02
N ILE A 76 -9.24 6.65 2.63
CA ILE A 76 -8.53 7.91 2.86
C ILE A 76 -8.03 8.49 1.53
N ILE A 77 -7.47 7.66 0.66
CA ILE A 77 -6.96 8.07 -0.66
C ILE A 77 -8.13 8.55 -1.54
N LEU A 78 -9.24 7.81 -1.58
CA LEU A 78 -10.45 8.20 -2.31
C LEU A 78 -11.03 9.52 -1.79
N GLY A 79 -11.06 9.73 -0.47
CA GLY A 79 -11.50 10.99 0.13
C GLY A 79 -10.68 12.20 -0.33
N ARG A 80 -9.37 12.00 -0.61
CA ARG A 80 -8.48 13.07 -1.09
C ARG A 80 -8.49 13.25 -2.61
N THR A 81 -8.59 12.15 -3.35
CA THR A 81 -8.46 12.13 -4.82
C THR A 81 -9.77 12.33 -5.54
N HIS A 82 -10.90 12.02 -4.88
CA HIS A 82 -12.24 12.02 -5.46
C HIS A 82 -12.38 11.08 -6.68
N GLU A 83 -11.49 10.11 -6.83
CA GLU A 83 -11.61 9.08 -7.86
C GLU A 83 -12.88 8.26 -7.65
N ASN A 84 -13.55 7.87 -8.74
CA ASN A 84 -14.75 7.07 -8.66
C ASN A 84 -14.39 5.57 -8.48
N PRO A 85 -14.67 4.96 -7.32
CA PRO A 85 -14.29 3.57 -7.07
C PRO A 85 -14.98 2.59 -8.03
N ARG A 86 -16.18 2.91 -8.53
CA ARG A 86 -16.89 2.08 -9.52
C ARG A 86 -16.19 2.11 -10.87
N GLU A 87 -15.64 3.25 -11.27
CA GLU A 87 -14.87 3.34 -12.52
C GLU A 87 -13.55 2.59 -12.42
N ILE A 88 -12.86 2.66 -11.27
CA ILE A 88 -11.65 1.86 -11.01
C ILE A 88 -11.97 0.37 -11.09
N GLN A 89 -13.02 -0.08 -10.40
CA GLN A 89 -13.45 -1.48 -10.44
C GLN A 89 -13.80 -1.93 -11.86
N ASN A 90 -14.64 -1.17 -12.56
CA ASN A 90 -15.02 -1.45 -13.95
C ASN A 90 -13.79 -1.52 -14.86
N PHE A 91 -12.78 -0.68 -14.62
CA PHE A 91 -11.57 -0.69 -15.42
C PHE A 91 -10.78 -2.00 -15.22
N ILE A 92 -10.64 -2.44 -13.97
CA ILE A 92 -10.00 -3.71 -13.65
C ILE A 92 -10.75 -4.85 -14.35
N GLU A 93 -12.06 -4.98 -14.10
CA GLU A 93 -12.87 -6.10 -14.61
C GLU A 93 -12.97 -6.16 -16.13
N LYS A 94 -13.00 -5.00 -16.82
CA LYS A 94 -13.18 -4.96 -18.28
C LYS A 94 -11.89 -4.96 -19.07
N TYR A 95 -10.83 -4.37 -18.52
CA TYR A 95 -9.57 -4.19 -19.25
C TYR A 95 -8.40 -4.95 -18.66
N ILE A 96 -8.27 -5.02 -17.33
CA ILE A 96 -7.11 -5.68 -16.70
C ILE A 96 -7.31 -7.18 -16.62
N ASP A 97 -8.49 -7.64 -16.22
CA ASP A 97 -8.86 -9.06 -16.13
C ASP A 97 -8.85 -9.76 -17.50
N THR A 98 -8.95 -9.00 -18.58
CA THR A 98 -8.98 -9.53 -19.96
C THR A 98 -7.60 -9.60 -20.60
N ILE A 99 -6.56 -9.05 -19.95
CA ILE A 99 -5.18 -9.17 -20.41
C ILE A 99 -4.68 -10.60 -20.21
N SER A 100 -3.98 -11.14 -21.21
CA SER A 100 -3.24 -12.38 -21.06
C SER A 100 -1.99 -12.12 -20.21
N PHE A 101 -2.07 -12.48 -18.92
CA PHE A 101 -0.93 -12.42 -18.01
C PHE A 101 0.12 -13.47 -18.40
N PRO A 102 1.42 -13.16 -18.26
CA PRO A 102 2.46 -14.18 -18.40
C PRO A 102 2.33 -15.22 -17.28
N ASP A 103 2.99 -16.37 -17.47
CA ASP A 103 3.17 -17.34 -16.41
C ASP A 103 4.12 -16.76 -15.35
N PHE A 104 3.53 -16.19 -14.30
CA PHE A 104 4.26 -15.57 -13.21
C PHE A 104 5.04 -16.58 -12.39
N SER A 105 4.71 -17.87 -12.43
CA SER A 105 5.45 -18.90 -11.69
C SER A 105 6.89 -19.08 -12.17
N GLN A 106 7.20 -18.61 -13.39
CA GLN A 106 8.54 -18.67 -13.98
C GLN A 106 9.49 -17.59 -13.44
N TYR A 107 8.96 -16.60 -12.71
CA TYR A 107 9.73 -15.46 -12.24
C TYR A 107 9.81 -15.44 -10.72
N ASP A 108 11.02 -15.31 -10.19
CA ASP A 108 11.28 -15.06 -8.77
C ASP A 108 11.74 -13.62 -8.49
N LYS A 109 11.82 -12.78 -9.53
CA LYS A 109 12.24 -11.38 -9.46
C LYS A 109 11.32 -10.53 -10.34
N TYR A 110 10.86 -9.41 -9.79
CA TYR A 110 9.99 -8.48 -10.49
C TYR A 110 10.51 -7.06 -10.35
N PHE A 111 10.42 -6.28 -11.43
CA PHE A 111 10.68 -4.85 -11.41
C PHE A 111 9.42 -4.11 -11.82
N LEU A 112 8.78 -3.42 -10.88
CA LEU A 112 7.58 -2.63 -11.15
C LEU A 112 7.99 -1.19 -11.50
N ILE A 113 7.66 -0.77 -12.72
CA ILE A 113 7.91 0.59 -13.21
C ILE A 113 6.61 1.37 -13.13
N ILE A 114 6.60 2.44 -12.34
CA ILE A 114 5.41 3.27 -12.16
C ILE A 114 5.59 4.68 -12.76
N PRO A 115 4.51 5.37 -13.15
CA PRO A 115 4.58 6.76 -13.58
C PRO A 115 5.12 7.67 -12.44
N PRO A 116 5.96 8.68 -12.74
CA PRO A 116 6.55 9.55 -11.71
C PRO A 116 5.52 10.27 -10.83
N LYS A 117 4.35 10.59 -11.41
CA LYS A 117 3.21 11.20 -10.69
C LYS A 117 2.72 10.36 -9.50
N PHE A 118 3.04 9.07 -9.47
CA PHE A 118 2.66 8.14 -8.40
C PHE A 118 3.82 7.73 -7.48
N SER A 119 4.96 8.44 -7.50
CA SER A 119 6.12 8.13 -6.65
C SER A 119 5.79 7.89 -5.16
N GLY A 120 4.75 8.54 -4.62
CA GLY A 120 4.28 8.33 -3.25
C GLY A 120 3.82 6.89 -2.93
N ILE A 121 3.49 6.07 -3.94
CA ILE A 121 2.99 4.70 -3.75
C ILE A 121 4.09 3.64 -3.75
N ILE A 122 5.31 3.98 -4.16
CA ILE A 122 6.44 3.02 -4.28
C ILE A 122 6.57 2.16 -3.03
N ARG A 123 6.65 2.82 -1.86
CA ARG A 123 6.82 2.12 -0.59
C ARG A 123 5.66 1.18 -0.27
N MET A 124 4.43 1.54 -0.66
CA MET A 124 3.24 0.73 -0.42
C MET A 124 3.29 -0.57 -1.22
N LEU A 125 3.63 -0.50 -2.51
CA LEU A 125 3.80 -1.68 -3.36
C LEU A 125 4.95 -2.57 -2.88
N GLN A 126 6.10 -1.96 -2.52
CA GLN A 126 7.23 -2.69 -1.95
C GLN A 126 6.86 -3.44 -0.67
N VAL A 127 6.15 -2.78 0.26
CA VAL A 127 5.70 -3.39 1.51
C VAL A 127 4.71 -4.52 1.23
N LYS A 128 3.77 -4.34 0.29
CA LYS A 128 2.83 -5.40 -0.09
C LYS A 128 3.55 -6.66 -0.54
N PHE A 129 4.57 -6.52 -1.39
CA PHE A 129 5.42 -7.65 -1.79
C PHE A 129 6.16 -8.28 -0.60
N ILE A 130 6.74 -7.47 0.31
CA ILE A 130 7.43 -8.00 1.51
C ILE A 130 6.46 -8.83 2.36
N GLU A 131 5.24 -8.34 2.57
CA GLU A 131 4.24 -9.01 3.38
C GLU A 131 3.79 -10.34 2.77
N LEU A 132 3.68 -10.41 1.43
CA LEU A 132 3.17 -11.59 0.74
C LEU A 132 4.25 -12.64 0.45
N PHE A 133 5.48 -12.21 0.16
CA PHE A 133 6.54 -13.08 -0.36
C PHE A 133 7.84 -13.04 0.45
N GLY A 134 8.00 -12.05 1.34
CA GLY A 134 9.23 -11.84 2.08
C GLY A 134 10.43 -11.61 1.17
N ARG A 135 11.45 -12.46 1.32
CA ARG A 135 12.65 -12.48 0.47
C ARG A 135 12.68 -13.65 -0.52
N ARG A 136 11.59 -14.45 -0.59
CA ARG A 136 11.47 -15.57 -1.55
C ARG A 136 11.31 -15.08 -2.98
N ILE A 137 10.66 -13.92 -3.13
CA ILE A 137 10.52 -13.22 -4.40
C ILE A 137 11.17 -11.84 -4.26
N ALA A 138 12.10 -11.54 -5.15
CA ALA A 138 12.70 -10.22 -5.23
C ALA A 138 11.72 -9.25 -5.89
N ARG A 139 11.79 -8.00 -5.44
CA ARG A 139 10.99 -6.91 -5.99
C ARG A 139 11.79 -5.64 -5.91
N ASP A 140 11.73 -4.91 -7.01
CA ASP A 140 12.08 -3.51 -7.08
C ASP A 140 10.88 -2.75 -7.62
N VAL A 141 10.69 -1.53 -7.14
CA VAL A 141 9.58 -0.67 -7.55
C VAL A 141 10.16 0.73 -7.66
N GLU A 142 10.20 1.27 -8.87
CA GLU A 142 10.75 2.61 -9.13
C GLU A 142 9.94 3.33 -10.19
N THR A 143 10.16 4.64 -10.32
CA THR A 143 9.52 5.42 -11.38
C THR A 143 10.21 5.20 -12.72
N SER A 144 9.48 5.39 -13.83
CA SER A 144 10.06 5.36 -15.18
C SER A 144 11.23 6.35 -15.36
N GLU A 145 11.16 7.51 -14.70
CA GLU A 145 12.28 8.46 -14.65
C GLU A 145 13.49 7.89 -13.88
N TYR A 146 13.25 7.24 -12.75
CA TYR A 146 14.34 6.71 -11.93
C TYR A 146 15.07 5.54 -12.58
N MET A 147 14.41 4.79 -13.47
CA MET A 147 15.02 3.70 -14.24
C MET A 147 16.28 4.14 -15.01
N LYS A 148 16.39 5.42 -15.37
CA LYS A 148 17.54 5.99 -16.08
C LYS A 148 18.82 6.04 -15.23
N HIS A 149 18.73 5.82 -13.92
CA HIS A 149 19.86 5.86 -12.98
C HIS A 149 20.54 4.50 -12.75
N ALA A 150 20.76 3.74 -13.83
CA ALA A 150 21.56 2.51 -13.83
C ALA A 150 21.06 1.40 -12.87
N VAL A 151 19.76 1.36 -12.57
CA VAL A 151 19.17 0.31 -11.71
C VAL A 151 19.14 -1.08 -12.36
N THR A 152 19.42 -1.15 -13.66
CA THR A 152 19.51 -2.39 -14.47
C THR A 152 20.92 -2.68 -14.96
N VAL A 153 21.95 -2.05 -14.37
CA VAL A 153 23.35 -2.23 -14.81
C VAL A 153 23.85 -3.66 -14.66
N VAL A 154 23.34 -4.38 -13.65
CA VAL A 154 23.55 -5.82 -13.51
C VAL A 154 22.33 -6.50 -14.13
N PRO A 155 22.47 -7.15 -15.29
CA PRO A 155 21.35 -7.84 -15.93
C PRO A 155 20.92 -9.04 -15.09
N SER A 156 19.61 -9.31 -15.08
CA SER A 156 19.00 -10.45 -14.41
C SER A 156 17.66 -10.80 -15.08
N ASP A 157 17.16 -12.00 -14.83
CA ASP A 157 15.97 -12.57 -15.47
C ASP A 157 14.65 -12.10 -14.82
N GLU A 158 14.57 -10.85 -14.36
CA GLU A 158 13.33 -10.31 -13.80
C GLU A 158 12.27 -9.99 -14.86
N LEU A 159 11.01 -10.07 -14.45
CA LEU A 159 9.90 -9.52 -15.23
C LEU A 159 9.73 -8.02 -14.93
N PHE A 160 9.86 -7.18 -15.97
CA PHE A 160 9.59 -5.76 -15.90
C PHE A 160 8.11 -5.49 -16.15
N ILE A 161 7.39 -5.07 -15.11
CA ILE A 161 5.97 -4.73 -15.17
C ILE A 161 5.81 -3.21 -15.18
N SER A 162 5.40 -2.62 -16.30
CA SER A 162 5.21 -1.17 -16.40
C SER A 162 3.73 -0.77 -16.33
N PHE A 163 3.41 0.23 -15.52
CA PHE A 163 2.03 0.70 -15.33
C PHE A 163 1.78 2.00 -16.09
N GLY A 164 0.76 2.04 -16.95
CA GLY A 164 0.27 3.22 -17.66
C GLY A 164 1.21 3.75 -18.75
N GLU A 165 2.52 3.65 -18.55
CA GLU A 165 3.57 3.96 -19.52
C GLU A 165 4.18 2.64 -20.01
N GLU A 166 4.23 2.44 -21.32
CA GLU A 166 4.84 1.25 -21.91
C GLU A 166 6.36 1.29 -21.76
N ASN A 167 6.95 0.22 -21.22
CA ASN A 167 8.40 0.07 -21.16
C ASN A 167 8.94 -0.54 -22.46
N THR A 168 9.70 0.24 -23.21
CA THR A 168 10.35 -0.20 -24.46
C THR A 168 11.87 -0.33 -24.34
N ILE A 169 12.44 -0.04 -23.17
CA ILE A 169 13.89 0.13 -22.98
C ILE A 169 14.47 -0.94 -22.05
N TRP A 170 13.87 -1.17 -20.89
CA TRP A 170 14.46 -1.94 -19.80
C TRP A 170 14.06 -3.42 -19.84
N GLY A 171 15.02 -4.32 -19.58
CA GLY A 171 14.83 -5.77 -19.69
C GLY A 171 14.77 -6.27 -21.13
N GLU A 172 14.83 -7.58 -21.34
CA GLU A 172 14.66 -8.17 -22.67
C GLU A 172 13.22 -8.00 -23.17
N PRO A 173 12.96 -7.90 -24.49
CA PRO A 173 11.60 -7.71 -25.01
C PRO A 173 10.57 -8.73 -24.52
N GLY A 174 10.98 -9.98 -24.30
CA GLY A 174 10.12 -11.05 -23.76
C GLY A 174 9.88 -10.99 -22.25
N GLN A 175 10.60 -10.11 -21.53
CA GLN A 175 10.51 -9.90 -20.09
C GLN A 175 9.84 -8.57 -19.73
N ARG A 176 9.09 -7.99 -20.67
CA ARG A 176 8.36 -6.74 -20.48
C ARG A 176 6.87 -7.03 -20.50
N PHE A 177 6.16 -6.52 -19.50
CA PHE A 177 4.73 -6.68 -19.39
C PHE A 177 4.09 -5.34 -19.05
N HIS A 178 3.20 -4.88 -19.93
CA HIS A 178 2.53 -3.60 -19.77
C HIS A 178 1.15 -3.77 -19.15
N ILE A 179 0.87 -2.97 -18.13
CA ILE A 179 -0.43 -2.86 -17.46
C ILE A 179 -0.98 -1.45 -17.74
N PRO A 180 -2.07 -1.29 -18.48
CA PRO A 180 -2.64 0.03 -18.72
C PRO A 180 -3.22 0.62 -17.44
N LEU A 181 -3.31 1.95 -17.40
CA LEU A 181 -4.02 2.69 -16.36
C LEU A 181 -5.16 3.50 -17.00
N PRO A 182 -6.24 3.82 -16.25
CA PRO A 182 -7.22 4.79 -16.70
C PRO A 182 -6.56 6.12 -17.06
N GLU A 183 -7.06 6.82 -18.09
CA GLU A 183 -6.51 8.10 -18.53
C GLU A 183 -6.40 9.12 -17.38
N ASN A 184 -7.45 9.19 -16.55
CA ASN A 184 -7.52 10.05 -15.37
C ASN A 184 -7.13 9.33 -14.06
N ALA A 185 -6.27 8.31 -14.14
CA ALA A 185 -5.82 7.58 -12.96
C ALA A 185 -5.17 8.54 -11.94
N GLY A 186 -5.66 8.45 -10.70
CA GLY A 186 -5.02 9.00 -9.51
C GLY A 186 -4.41 7.88 -8.65
N TYR A 187 -4.12 8.22 -7.39
CA TYR A 187 -3.46 7.29 -6.46
C TYR A 187 -4.34 6.10 -6.07
N ALA A 188 -5.67 6.24 -6.06
CA ALA A 188 -6.58 5.14 -5.76
C ALA A 188 -6.59 4.12 -6.90
N ALA A 189 -6.67 4.56 -8.15
CA ALA A 189 -6.58 3.69 -9.32
C ALA A 189 -5.23 2.96 -9.37
N MET A 190 -4.12 3.70 -9.18
CA MET A 190 -2.77 3.12 -9.15
C MET A 190 -2.62 2.08 -8.03
N MET A 191 -3.14 2.36 -6.83
CA MET A 191 -3.13 1.40 -5.72
C MET A 191 -3.95 0.15 -6.05
N ALA A 192 -5.17 0.32 -6.54
CA ALA A 192 -6.08 -0.80 -6.82
C ALA A 192 -5.51 -1.72 -7.90
N ILE A 193 -5.05 -1.15 -9.02
CA ILE A 193 -4.48 -1.91 -10.13
C ILE A 193 -3.14 -2.54 -9.74
N GLY A 194 -2.26 -1.80 -9.04
CA GLY A 194 -1.01 -2.34 -8.53
C GLY A 194 -1.22 -3.53 -7.59
N TYR A 195 -2.14 -3.41 -6.63
CA TYR A 195 -2.49 -4.51 -5.72
C TYR A 195 -3.14 -5.68 -6.45
N TYR A 196 -3.97 -5.41 -7.46
CA TYR A 196 -4.57 -6.45 -8.29
C TYR A 196 -3.51 -7.28 -9.01
N VAL A 197 -2.53 -6.64 -9.65
CA VAL A 197 -1.42 -7.33 -10.34
C VAL A 197 -0.59 -8.15 -9.36
N ILE A 198 -0.27 -7.60 -8.18
CA ILE A 198 0.43 -8.34 -7.13
C ILE A 198 -0.37 -9.57 -6.67
N ALA A 199 -1.70 -9.47 -6.60
CA ALA A 199 -2.54 -10.62 -6.29
C ALA A 199 -2.51 -11.68 -7.41
N GLN A 200 -2.43 -11.28 -8.69
CA GLN A 200 -2.25 -12.24 -9.79
C GLN A 200 -0.91 -12.97 -9.70
N ILE A 201 0.17 -12.25 -9.35
CA ILE A 201 1.47 -12.88 -9.03
C ILE A 201 1.29 -13.87 -7.88
N GLN A 202 0.66 -13.44 -6.77
CA GLN A 202 0.46 -14.27 -5.59
C GLN A 202 -0.26 -15.59 -5.89
N LYS A 203 -1.26 -15.59 -6.78
CA LYS A 203 -2.02 -16.79 -7.16
C LYS A 203 -1.17 -17.86 -7.84
N GLN A 204 -0.06 -17.48 -8.46
CA GLN A 204 0.83 -18.39 -9.21
C GLN A 204 2.09 -18.79 -8.44
N HIS A 205 2.20 -18.36 -7.18
CA HIS A 205 3.32 -18.68 -6.30
C HIS A 205 2.87 -19.48 -5.08
N GLN A 206 3.82 -20.10 -4.37
CA GLN A 206 3.53 -20.74 -3.10
C GLN A 206 2.85 -19.73 -2.16
N PRO A 207 1.79 -20.10 -1.42
CA PRO A 207 1.03 -19.19 -0.58
C PRO A 207 1.76 -18.88 0.74
N TYR A 208 3.01 -18.40 0.66
CA TYR A 208 3.92 -18.15 1.79
C TYR A 208 3.23 -17.36 2.91
N PHE A 209 2.48 -16.32 2.58
CA PHE A 209 1.71 -15.56 3.56
C PHE A 209 0.71 -16.43 4.34
N LYS A 210 -0.14 -17.21 3.65
CA LYS A 210 -1.18 -18.02 4.28
C LYS A 210 -0.58 -19.07 5.20
N GLU A 211 0.56 -19.65 4.82
CA GLU A 211 1.29 -20.64 5.61
C GLU A 211 1.88 -20.06 6.90
N ASN A 212 2.19 -18.76 6.94
CA ASN A 212 2.95 -18.14 8.04
C ASN A 212 2.13 -17.19 8.94
N ILE A 213 0.99 -16.69 8.48
CA ILE A 213 0.26 -15.62 9.18
C ILE A 213 -0.23 -16.04 10.58
N ALA A 214 -0.64 -17.30 10.77
CA ALA A 214 -1.11 -17.79 12.07
C ALA A 214 -0.02 -17.77 13.15
N ALA A 215 1.20 -18.20 12.79
CA ALA A 215 2.34 -18.17 13.69
C ALA A 215 2.74 -16.72 14.01
N TYR A 216 2.75 -15.87 12.99
CA TYR A 216 3.06 -14.45 13.14
C TYR A 216 2.07 -13.74 14.09
N THR A 217 0.75 -13.88 13.88
CA THR A 217 -0.24 -13.20 14.73
C THR A 217 -0.19 -13.67 16.17
N LYS A 218 0.12 -14.95 16.42
CA LYS A 218 0.38 -15.48 17.78
C LYS A 218 1.58 -14.78 18.45
N GLN A 219 2.67 -14.56 17.72
CA GLN A 219 3.84 -13.84 18.24
C GLN A 219 3.57 -12.34 18.42
N ALA A 220 2.96 -11.70 17.42
CA ALA A 220 2.58 -10.29 17.48
C ALA A 220 1.64 -10.01 18.66
N SER A 221 0.70 -10.92 18.96
CA SER A 221 -0.20 -10.78 20.11
C SER A 221 0.56 -10.68 21.43
N LYS A 222 1.65 -11.44 21.59
CA LYS A 222 2.50 -11.39 22.79
C LYS A 222 3.25 -10.06 22.89
N ILE A 223 3.78 -9.58 21.76
CA ILE A 223 4.56 -8.33 21.71
C ILE A 223 3.68 -7.12 22.06
N PHE A 224 2.46 -7.08 21.53
CA PHE A 224 1.56 -5.94 21.72
C PHE A 224 0.64 -6.08 22.94
N GLY A 225 0.67 -7.23 23.64
CA GLY A 225 -0.14 -7.46 24.84
C GLY A 225 -1.64 -7.57 24.57
N ASN A 226 -2.05 -7.82 23.32
CA ASN A 226 -3.44 -7.92 22.91
C ASN A 226 -3.63 -9.00 21.84
N THR A 227 -4.77 -9.70 21.86
CA THR A 227 -5.06 -10.78 20.90
C THR A 227 -5.23 -10.25 19.48
N ILE A 228 -4.43 -10.78 18.55
CA ILE A 228 -4.56 -10.58 17.10
C ILE A 228 -5.01 -11.92 16.50
N ASN A 229 -6.25 -11.97 16.01
CA ASN A 229 -6.78 -13.15 15.33
C ASN A 229 -6.42 -13.09 13.84
N PRO A 230 -5.78 -14.12 13.27
CA PRO A 230 -5.55 -14.18 11.84
C PRO A 230 -6.90 -14.40 11.12
N ILE A 231 -7.03 -13.82 9.93
CA ILE A 231 -8.08 -14.19 8.97
C ILE A 231 -7.35 -14.93 7.87
N ILE A 232 -7.71 -16.20 7.68
CA ILE A 232 -7.11 -17.10 6.69
C ILE A 232 -8.27 -17.57 5.83
N GLU A 233 -8.51 -16.85 4.73
CA GLU A 233 -9.50 -17.16 3.69
C GLU A 233 -8.73 -17.34 2.37
#